data_AF-A0A2E7BPI6-F1
#
_entry.id   AF-A0A2E7BPI6-F1
#
_cell.length_a   1.000
_cell.length_b   1.000
_cell.length_c   1.000
_cell.angle_alpha   90.00
_cell.angle_beta   90.00
_cell.angle_gamma   90.00
#
_symmetry.space_group_name_H-M   'P 1'
#
loop_
_entity.id
_entity.type
_entity.pdbx_description
1 polymer ?
#
loop_
_entity_poly.entity_id
_entity_poly.type
_entity_poly.pdbx_seq_one_letter_code
_entity_poly.pdbx_strand_id
1 'polypeptide(L)'
;MTIPEIAKPAGLVVGLVGAVLLSGGRSHTELQAQEAGSVNLAPAVELEVRQYARARYGADLTAMQRLRPAYGFWQHIFKIPDGRIIFGSGEDGRLLATFPTRGDWLQDGIWEEPALEQVLDGVRLPSNLDRRRDRVEEELETIVGSIVHNPTRGRFLAPHAERYGGFLNEWATIYERFGVPAEIGLAQAIVESGLNGRARSRAQALGLCQWLRRNWNHLDRLDPNVIEAFNQTTQAGYCAAHLTILATMYGSFIPALSEHHAGGVNVGRTVINGMRLGGIDTREQYLRGAEFARDLRAISIQRYRLLFRTYGPRSFLYAEMVFGNAVNVQRLTAETPQEPVFAMRTPRAVSLAEVRQKTGLSTDEVKRYNPALVRRVPAGANLYLPSYVEEFGTDVSFWHRNAEPEFAAVLSEFVQLQPGVERWHTPAFRATLAEFQRRFRETGSEEGTVMATALAYIIGDLFQSRRGAILEEFRSSGSIERLFQQGVEELRKVAAGS
;
A
#
# COMPACT_ATOMS: atom_id res chain seq x y z
N MET A 1 45.53 7.80 43.27
CA MET A 1 45.26 6.37 43.02
C MET A 1 45.19 6.24 41.53
N THR A 2 46.34 5.90 40.97
CA THR A 2 46.89 6.53 39.77
C THR A 2 47.56 5.42 38.99
N ILE A 3 47.13 5.20 37.76
CA ILE A 3 47.82 4.36 36.78
C ILE A 3 48.11 5.26 35.57
N PRO A 4 49.38 5.51 35.25
CA PRO A 4 49.78 5.92 33.91
C PRO A 4 50.69 4.87 33.23
N GLU A 5 50.46 4.76 31.92
CA GLU A 5 51.31 4.49 30.74
C GLU A 5 52.75 3.96 30.85
N ILE A 6 53.15 3.28 29.75
CA ILE A 6 54.43 3.24 28.99
C ILE A 6 54.54 1.82 28.38
N ALA A 7 54.90 1.52 27.12
CA ALA A 7 55.17 2.22 25.87
C ALA A 7 55.25 1.18 24.73
N LYS A 8 55.10 1.63 23.47
CA LYS A 8 55.52 0.97 22.21
C LYS A 8 57.03 1.30 21.94
N PRO A 9 57.83 0.56 21.12
CA PRO A 9 57.69 0.63 19.65
C PRO A 9 58.23 -0.56 18.79
N ALA A 10 58.06 -0.32 17.48
CA ALA A 10 58.35 -1.03 16.24
C ALA A 10 59.70 -1.73 16.03
N GLY A 11 59.71 -2.65 15.06
CA GLY A 11 60.91 -3.17 14.39
C GLY A 11 60.57 -4.03 13.17
N LEU A 12 60.87 -3.51 11.98
CA LEU A 12 60.78 -4.10 10.63
C LEU A 12 62.03 -4.97 10.35
N VAL A 13 61.98 -5.91 9.37
CA VAL A 13 63.00 -6.20 8.30
C VAL A 13 62.95 -7.65 7.75
N VAL A 14 62.56 -7.76 6.47
CA VAL A 14 63.14 -8.45 5.28
C VAL A 14 63.69 -9.91 5.32
N GLY A 15 63.32 -10.70 4.30
CA GLY A 15 64.19 -11.69 3.62
C GLY A 15 63.49 -12.99 3.16
N LEU A 16 62.89 -13.03 1.95
CA LEU A 16 63.35 -13.68 0.70
C LEU A 16 63.48 -15.23 0.64
N VAL A 17 62.75 -15.79 -0.35
CA VAL A 17 63.07 -16.90 -1.28
C VAL A 17 62.79 -18.34 -0.86
N GLY A 18 61.95 -19.00 -1.68
CA GLY A 18 61.89 -20.45 -1.80
C GLY A 18 60.73 -20.91 -2.69
N ALA A 19 60.92 -20.90 -4.00
CA ALA A 19 60.00 -21.51 -4.95
C ALA A 19 60.28 -23.02 -5.07
N VAL A 20 59.30 -23.88 -4.80
CA VAL A 20 59.25 -25.27 -5.31
C VAL A 20 57.79 -25.64 -5.60
N LEU A 21 57.52 -25.98 -6.86
CA LEU A 21 56.32 -26.65 -7.35
C LEU A 21 56.20 -28.04 -6.72
N LEU A 22 54.99 -28.49 -6.36
CA LEU A 22 54.51 -29.87 -6.60
C LEU A 22 53.03 -30.03 -6.20
N SER A 23 52.26 -30.50 -7.19
CA SER A 23 50.97 -31.21 -7.18
C SER A 23 50.36 -31.71 -5.86
N GLY A 24 49.04 -31.50 -5.75
CA GLY A 24 48.08 -32.56 -5.35
C GLY A 24 47.76 -32.69 -3.86
N GLY A 25 46.49 -32.40 -3.51
CA GLY A 25 45.85 -32.87 -2.28
C GLY A 25 45.14 -31.76 -1.51
N ARG A 26 43.85 -31.57 -1.76
CA ARG A 26 42.99 -30.84 -0.81
C ARG A 26 42.90 -31.66 0.47
N SER A 27 43.42 -31.11 1.56
CA SER A 27 43.34 -31.69 2.89
C SER A 27 41.95 -31.50 3.47
N HIS A 28 41.46 -32.51 4.20
CA HIS A 28 40.16 -32.56 4.89
C HIS A 28 39.90 -31.40 5.87
N THR A 29 40.89 -30.55 6.13
CA THR A 29 40.82 -29.41 7.05
C THR A 29 40.17 -28.17 6.43
N GLU A 30 40.11 -28.05 5.09
CA GLU A 30 39.40 -26.94 4.41
C GLU A 30 37.88 -27.16 4.32
N LEU A 31 37.41 -28.41 4.43
CA LEU A 31 35.98 -28.73 4.41
C LEU A 31 35.26 -28.41 5.73
N GLN A 32 35.99 -28.30 6.85
CA GLN A 32 35.39 -27.93 8.15
C GLN A 32 35.42 -26.42 8.43
N ALA A 33 36.15 -25.62 7.65
CA ALA A 33 36.15 -24.16 7.78
C ALA A 33 35.04 -23.47 6.97
N GLN A 34 34.37 -24.20 6.06
CA GLN A 34 33.20 -23.71 5.31
C GLN A 34 31.86 -23.98 5.99
N GLU A 35 31.80 -24.88 6.98
CA GLU A 35 30.58 -25.17 7.75
C GLU A 35 30.38 -24.25 8.97
N ALA A 36 31.40 -23.47 9.36
CA ALA A 36 31.32 -22.55 10.51
C ALA A 36 30.95 -21.10 10.14
N GLY A 37 30.66 -20.81 8.87
CA GLY A 37 30.41 -19.46 8.35
C GLY A 37 28.96 -19.15 7.94
N SER A 38 28.06 -20.15 7.89
CA SER A 38 26.63 -19.91 7.65
C SER A 38 25.91 -19.62 8.96
N VAL A 39 26.36 -18.58 9.67
CA VAL A 39 25.49 -17.93 10.66
C VAL A 39 24.18 -17.60 9.95
N ASN A 40 23.04 -17.90 10.56
CA ASN A 40 21.69 -17.61 10.04
C ASN A 40 21.52 -16.13 9.64
N LEU A 41 21.99 -15.76 8.44
CA LEU A 41 21.97 -14.39 7.93
C LEU A 41 20.58 -14.01 7.41
N ALA A 42 19.79 -14.98 6.91
CA ALA A 42 18.47 -14.73 6.34
C ALA A 42 17.48 -14.11 7.36
N PRO A 43 17.33 -14.67 8.58
CA PRO A 43 16.47 -14.06 9.60
C PRO A 43 16.91 -12.65 10.00
N ALA A 44 18.22 -12.38 10.01
CA ALA A 44 18.76 -11.06 10.36
C ALA A 44 18.46 -10.01 9.28
N VAL A 45 18.66 -10.36 8.00
CA VAL A 45 18.37 -9.47 6.86
C VAL A 45 16.88 -9.24 6.69
N GLU A 46 16.05 -10.27 6.88
CA GLU A 46 14.60 -10.12 6.89
C GLU A 46 14.13 -9.16 7.99
N LEU A 47 14.73 -9.26 9.19
CA LEU A 47 14.45 -8.35 10.28
C LEU A 47 14.86 -6.91 9.93
N GLU A 48 15.97 -6.70 9.23
CA GLU A 48 16.40 -5.39 8.74
C GLU A 48 15.36 -4.76 7.79
N VAL A 49 14.87 -5.53 6.82
CA VAL A 49 13.79 -5.07 5.91
C VAL A 49 12.56 -4.64 6.71
N ARG A 50 12.12 -5.45 7.68
CA ARG A 50 10.97 -5.13 8.53
C ARG A 50 11.23 -3.87 9.36
N GLN A 51 12.40 -3.74 9.98
CA GLN A 51 12.77 -2.55 10.76
C GLN A 51 12.77 -1.30 9.90
N TYR A 52 13.34 -1.37 8.69
CA TYR A 52 13.36 -0.26 7.75
C TYR A 52 11.95 0.16 7.33
N ALA A 53 11.09 -0.80 6.98
CA ALA A 53 9.69 -0.54 6.66
C ALA A 53 8.93 0.08 7.84
N ARG A 54 9.17 -0.40 9.07
CA ARG A 54 8.59 0.13 10.31
C ARG A 54 9.06 1.55 10.61
N ALA A 55 10.33 1.86 10.42
CA ALA A 55 10.86 3.21 10.57
C ALA A 55 10.21 4.20 9.57
N ARG A 56 10.10 3.79 8.29
CA ARG A 56 9.38 4.55 7.26
C ARG A 56 7.93 4.81 7.65
N TYR A 57 7.23 3.78 8.14
CA TYR A 57 5.86 3.89 8.63
C TYR A 57 5.72 4.83 9.83
N GLY A 58 6.64 4.78 10.81
CA GLY A 58 6.65 5.71 11.94
C GLY A 58 6.80 7.16 11.51
N ALA A 59 7.67 7.44 10.53
CA ALA A 59 7.80 8.77 9.94
C ALA A 59 6.52 9.22 9.19
N ASP A 60 5.86 8.29 8.49
CA ASP A 60 4.57 8.58 7.84
C ASP A 60 3.46 8.88 8.86
N LEU A 61 3.38 8.12 9.96
CA LEU A 61 2.44 8.40 11.06
C LEU A 61 2.65 9.78 11.67
N THR A 62 3.91 10.14 11.91
CA THR A 62 4.26 11.46 12.44
C THR A 62 3.81 12.57 11.50
N ALA A 63 4.00 12.39 10.18
CA ALA A 63 3.53 13.35 9.19
C ALA A 63 2.00 13.44 9.14
N MET A 64 1.28 12.31 9.22
CA MET A 64 -0.18 12.27 9.27
C MET A 64 -0.71 13.00 10.51
N GLN A 65 -0.19 12.71 11.69
CA GLN A 65 -0.59 13.38 12.93
C GLN A 65 -0.37 14.89 12.88
N ARG A 66 0.74 15.34 12.29
CA ARG A 66 1.08 16.76 12.20
C ARG A 66 0.27 17.52 11.14
N LEU A 67 0.07 16.91 9.96
CA LEU A 67 -0.45 17.63 8.78
C LEU A 67 -1.87 17.23 8.39
N ARG A 68 -2.40 16.13 8.93
CA ARG A 68 -3.74 15.56 8.69
C ARG A 68 -4.30 14.96 9.98
N PRO A 69 -4.43 15.72 11.07
CA PRO A 69 -4.76 15.17 12.37
C PRO A 69 -6.11 14.44 12.41
N ALA A 70 -7.05 14.80 11.53
CA ALA A 70 -8.31 14.09 11.37
C ALA A 70 -8.23 12.69 10.74
N TYR A 71 -7.05 12.18 10.36
CA TYR A 71 -6.94 10.85 9.74
C TYR A 71 -7.55 9.74 10.62
N GLY A 72 -7.56 9.91 11.94
CA GLY A 72 -8.19 9.00 12.90
C GLY A 72 -9.70 8.83 12.71
N PHE A 73 -10.38 9.79 12.09
CA PHE A 73 -11.80 9.73 11.76
C PHE A 73 -12.15 8.50 10.91
N TRP A 74 -11.26 8.14 10.00
CA TRP A 74 -11.54 7.09 9.03
C TRP A 74 -11.69 5.71 9.65
N GLN A 75 -11.30 5.50 10.92
CA GLN A 75 -11.59 4.27 11.65
C GLN A 75 -13.10 4.02 11.82
N HIS A 76 -13.92 5.08 11.83
CA HIS A 76 -15.35 4.99 12.12
C HIS A 76 -16.17 4.51 10.93
N ILE A 77 -15.69 4.75 9.70
CA ILE A 77 -16.43 4.46 8.46
C ILE A 77 -16.74 2.95 8.29
N PHE A 78 -16.03 2.07 9.00
CA PHE A 78 -16.28 0.62 8.96
C PHE A 78 -17.14 0.08 10.08
N LYS A 79 -17.41 0.89 11.12
CA LYS A 79 -18.30 0.53 12.22
C LYS A 79 -19.76 0.86 11.93
N ILE A 80 -20.02 1.72 10.94
CA ILE A 80 -21.38 2.20 10.69
C ILE A 80 -22.20 1.26 9.78
N PRO A 81 -23.50 1.08 10.07
CA PRO A 81 -24.42 0.31 9.21
C PRO A 81 -24.54 0.82 7.78
N ASP A 82 -25.20 0.03 6.90
CA ASP A 82 -25.42 0.44 5.50
C ASP A 82 -26.17 1.74 5.46
N GLY A 83 -25.83 2.55 4.46
CA GLY A 83 -26.60 3.73 4.16
C GLY A 83 -26.61 4.68 5.34
N ARG A 84 -25.47 4.84 6.01
CA ARG A 84 -25.20 5.88 7.01
C ARG A 84 -24.11 6.83 6.52
N ILE A 85 -24.16 8.07 6.97
CA ILE A 85 -23.15 9.12 6.77
C ILE A 85 -22.68 9.54 8.15
N ILE A 86 -21.37 9.67 8.32
CA ILE A 86 -20.72 10.14 9.53
C ILE A 86 -20.06 11.47 9.30
N PHE A 87 -20.10 12.31 10.33
CA PHE A 87 -19.42 13.59 10.41
C PHE A 87 -18.46 13.54 11.60
N GLY A 88 -17.25 14.04 11.39
CA GLY A 88 -16.19 14.11 12.38
C GLY A 88 -15.52 15.48 12.39
N SER A 89 -14.81 15.78 13.46
CA SER A 89 -13.99 16.98 13.52
C SER A 89 -12.78 16.85 12.60
N GLY A 90 -12.51 17.89 11.81
CA GLY A 90 -11.31 18.05 11.00
C GLY A 90 -10.06 18.38 11.82
N GLU A 91 -10.20 18.72 13.10
CA GLU A 91 -9.08 19.04 14.00
C GLU A 91 -8.45 17.78 14.61
N ASP A 92 -9.26 16.83 15.08
CA ASP A 92 -8.79 15.65 15.83
C ASP A 92 -9.35 14.32 15.33
N GLY A 93 -10.29 14.35 14.38
CA GLY A 93 -10.93 13.17 13.80
C GLY A 93 -11.98 12.51 14.69
N ARG A 94 -12.41 13.13 15.80
CA ARG A 94 -13.47 12.57 16.66
C ARG A 94 -14.79 12.52 15.89
N LEU A 95 -15.55 11.45 16.11
CA LEU A 95 -16.89 11.29 15.53
C LEU A 95 -17.87 12.24 16.23
N LEU A 96 -18.60 13.04 15.46
CA LEU A 96 -19.57 14.02 15.96
C LEU A 96 -21.00 13.51 15.84
N ALA A 97 -21.34 12.99 14.65
CA ALA A 97 -22.70 12.60 14.33
C ALA A 97 -22.77 11.52 13.24
N THR A 98 -23.84 10.74 13.27
CA THR A 98 -24.17 9.69 12.29
C THR A 98 -25.62 9.84 11.83
N PHE A 99 -25.83 10.03 10.53
CA PHE A 99 -27.17 10.16 9.93
C PHE A 99 -27.47 9.02 8.96
N PRO A 100 -28.75 8.61 8.81
CA PRO A 100 -29.13 7.69 7.75
C PRO A 100 -29.10 8.38 6.39
N THR A 101 -28.75 7.70 5.31
CA THR A 101 -28.75 8.26 3.94
C THR A 101 -30.16 8.58 3.41
N ARG A 102 -31.20 8.11 4.10
CA ARG A 102 -32.62 8.31 3.79
C ARG A 102 -33.38 8.52 5.10
N GLY A 103 -34.53 9.17 5.04
CA GLY A 103 -35.33 9.47 6.22
C GLY A 103 -35.07 10.88 6.74
N ASP A 104 -35.53 11.11 7.96
CA ASP A 104 -35.49 12.40 8.62
C ASP A 104 -34.23 12.49 9.50
N TRP A 105 -33.29 13.34 9.11
CA TRP A 105 -32.02 13.47 9.82
C TRP A 105 -32.18 14.16 11.16
N LEU A 106 -33.25 14.94 11.36
CA LEU A 106 -33.53 15.62 12.62
C LEU A 106 -34.04 14.64 13.68
N GLN A 107 -34.65 13.52 13.26
CA GLN A 107 -35.20 12.50 14.17
C GLN A 107 -34.31 11.26 14.27
N ASP A 108 -33.73 10.83 13.15
CA ASP A 108 -33.00 9.57 13.03
C ASP A 108 -31.47 9.73 13.14
N GLY A 109 -31.01 10.98 13.34
CA GLY A 109 -29.60 11.32 13.57
C GLY A 109 -29.13 10.83 14.94
N ILE A 110 -27.93 10.26 14.99
CA ILE A 110 -27.27 9.83 16.22
C ILE A 110 -26.12 10.80 16.48
N TRP A 111 -26.17 11.50 17.59
CA TRP A 111 -25.14 12.44 18.02
C TRP A 111 -24.21 11.76 19.03
N GLU A 112 -22.92 11.68 18.71
CA GLU A 112 -21.90 11.25 19.69
C GLU A 112 -21.59 12.38 20.67
N GLU A 113 -21.83 13.62 20.25
CA GLU A 113 -21.74 14.82 21.09
C GLU A 113 -23.12 15.42 21.30
N PRO A 114 -23.78 15.15 22.44
CA PRO A 114 -25.13 15.63 22.71
C PRO A 114 -25.27 17.16 22.65
N ALA A 115 -24.19 17.90 22.91
CA ALA A 115 -24.18 19.36 22.82
C ALA A 115 -24.43 19.89 21.39
N LEU A 116 -24.20 19.07 20.36
CA LEU A 116 -24.41 19.44 18.96
C LEU A 116 -25.80 19.11 18.43
N GLU A 117 -26.66 18.46 19.22
CA GLU A 117 -27.98 18.01 18.76
C GLU A 117 -28.87 19.16 18.27
N GLN A 118 -28.79 20.31 18.95
CA GLN A 118 -29.58 21.50 18.65
C GLN A 118 -29.06 22.29 17.44
N VAL A 119 -27.92 21.91 16.84
CA VAL A 119 -27.32 22.65 15.71
C VAL A 119 -28.23 22.66 14.49
N LEU A 120 -29.07 21.64 14.33
CA LEU A 120 -30.00 21.55 13.22
C LEU A 120 -31.41 22.07 13.56
N ASP A 121 -31.63 22.63 14.74
CA ASP A 121 -32.92 23.15 15.16
C ASP A 121 -33.35 24.33 14.25
N GLY A 122 -34.54 24.18 13.65
CA GLY A 122 -35.06 25.16 12.70
C GLY A 122 -34.35 25.17 11.33
N VAL A 123 -33.34 24.32 11.12
CA VAL A 123 -32.63 24.21 9.83
C VAL A 123 -33.47 23.40 8.84
N ARG A 124 -33.74 23.99 7.68
CA ARG A 124 -34.44 23.29 6.60
C ARG A 124 -33.46 22.49 5.75
N LEU A 125 -33.37 21.18 6.03
CA LEU A 125 -32.49 20.28 5.29
C LEU A 125 -32.99 19.98 3.87
N PRO A 126 -32.13 20.08 2.84
CA PRO A 126 -32.46 19.68 1.47
C PRO A 126 -32.89 18.20 1.35
N SER A 127 -33.72 17.89 0.35
CA SER A 127 -34.07 16.49 0.02
C SER A 127 -32.94 15.75 -0.72
N ASN A 128 -32.10 16.48 -1.47
CA ASN A 128 -30.94 15.92 -2.15
C ASN A 128 -29.84 15.60 -1.13
N LEU A 129 -29.32 14.37 -1.17
CA LEU A 129 -28.36 13.87 -0.18
C LEU A 129 -27.05 14.66 -0.13
N ASP A 130 -26.52 15.04 -1.29
CA ASP A 130 -25.24 15.75 -1.35
C ASP A 130 -25.43 17.16 -0.79
N ARG A 131 -26.44 17.90 -1.24
CA ARG A 131 -26.77 19.23 -0.67
C ARG A 131 -27.13 19.18 0.81
N ARG A 132 -27.76 18.09 1.26
CA ARG A 132 -28.08 17.88 2.67
C ARG A 132 -26.80 17.71 3.49
N ARG A 133 -25.83 16.98 2.95
CA ARG A 133 -24.52 16.81 3.57
C ARG A 133 -23.78 18.13 3.65
N ASP A 134 -23.69 18.86 2.53
CA ASP A 134 -23.07 20.17 2.46
C ASP A 134 -23.72 21.11 3.49
N ARG A 135 -25.05 21.08 3.62
CA ARG A 135 -25.75 21.90 4.61
C ARG A 135 -25.40 21.52 6.05
N VAL A 136 -25.37 20.23 6.38
CA VAL A 136 -25.01 19.80 7.75
C VAL A 136 -23.54 20.11 8.06
N GLU A 137 -22.66 19.99 7.07
CA GLU A 137 -21.26 20.41 7.17
C GLU A 137 -21.18 21.91 7.49
N GLU A 138 -21.84 22.77 6.71
CA GLU A 138 -21.90 24.23 6.95
C GLU A 138 -22.35 24.57 8.38
N GLU A 139 -23.41 23.94 8.88
CA GLU A 139 -23.92 24.24 10.23
C GLU A 139 -22.92 23.79 11.32
N LEU A 140 -22.35 22.59 11.18
CA LEU A 140 -21.37 22.06 12.14
C LEU A 140 -20.07 22.87 12.11
N GLU A 141 -19.63 23.33 10.94
CA GLU A 141 -18.39 24.09 10.78
C GLU A 141 -18.39 25.38 11.60
N THR A 142 -19.55 26.03 11.78
CA THR A 142 -19.66 27.27 12.57
C THR A 142 -19.35 27.08 14.06
N ILE A 143 -19.46 25.86 14.56
CA ILE A 143 -19.36 25.54 16.00
C ILE A 143 -18.08 24.74 16.28
N VAL A 144 -17.78 23.76 15.44
CA VAL A 144 -16.71 22.78 15.69
C VAL A 144 -15.45 23.09 14.87
N GLY A 145 -15.51 24.04 13.95
CA GLY A 145 -14.44 24.29 12.96
C GLY A 145 -14.50 23.27 11.83
N SER A 146 -13.39 23.08 11.11
CA SER A 146 -13.34 22.20 9.92
C SER A 146 -13.97 20.83 10.19
N ILE A 147 -14.73 20.32 9.22
CA ILE A 147 -15.42 19.04 9.31
C ILE A 147 -14.84 18.04 8.31
N VAL A 148 -14.89 16.76 8.69
CA VAL A 148 -14.63 15.63 7.79
C VAL A 148 -15.85 14.72 7.76
N HIS A 149 -16.20 14.21 6.58
CA HIS A 149 -17.31 13.26 6.44
C HIS A 149 -16.98 12.18 5.42
N ASN A 150 -17.62 11.01 5.53
CA ASN A 150 -17.40 9.95 4.56
C ASN A 150 -18.05 10.21 3.19
N PRO A 151 -17.33 9.98 2.07
CA PRO A 151 -17.91 10.12 0.74
C PRO A 151 -18.79 8.92 0.34
N THR A 152 -18.56 7.75 0.95
CA THR A 152 -19.12 6.45 0.54
C THR A 152 -20.24 5.97 1.45
N ARG A 153 -21.22 5.29 0.84
CA ARG A 153 -22.30 4.59 1.52
C ARG A 153 -21.65 3.36 2.21
N GLY A 154 -21.55 3.31 3.55
CA GLY A 154 -21.30 2.03 4.27
C GLY A 154 -22.32 1.01 3.77
N ARG A 155 -22.12 -0.30 3.62
CA ARG A 155 -21.36 -1.42 4.19
C ARG A 155 -20.50 -2.00 3.07
N PHE A 156 -19.20 -1.91 3.22
CA PHE A 156 -18.33 -2.75 2.39
C PHE A 156 -17.60 -3.81 3.22
N LEU A 157 -17.33 -3.58 4.51
CA LEU A 157 -16.42 -4.45 5.25
C LEU A 157 -17.13 -5.53 6.05
N ALA A 158 -18.13 -5.21 6.87
CA ALA A 158 -18.66 -6.13 7.90
C ALA A 158 -19.01 -7.55 7.38
N PRO A 159 -19.76 -7.74 6.27
CA PRO A 159 -20.07 -9.09 5.76
C PRO A 159 -18.83 -9.87 5.29
N HIS A 160 -17.76 -9.16 4.93
CA HIS A 160 -16.52 -9.73 4.42
C HIS A 160 -15.47 -9.86 5.51
N ALA A 161 -15.52 -9.06 6.57
CA ALA A 161 -14.77 -9.27 7.79
C ALA A 161 -15.19 -10.57 8.47
N GLU A 162 -16.49 -10.85 8.56
CA GLU A 162 -16.97 -12.15 9.07
C GLU A 162 -16.45 -13.32 8.21
N ARG A 163 -16.49 -13.18 6.88
CA ARG A 163 -16.12 -14.26 5.96
C ARG A 163 -14.61 -14.45 5.80
N TYR A 164 -13.84 -13.38 5.76
CA TYR A 164 -12.42 -13.39 5.38
C TYR A 164 -11.50 -12.84 6.48
N GLY A 165 -12.04 -12.37 7.60
CA GLY A 165 -11.26 -11.84 8.73
C GLY A 165 -10.32 -12.87 9.34
N GLY A 166 -10.64 -14.17 9.20
CA GLY A 166 -9.74 -15.25 9.61
C GLY A 166 -8.46 -15.36 8.78
N PHE A 167 -8.39 -14.77 7.58
CA PHE A 167 -7.20 -14.86 6.71
C PHE A 167 -6.20 -13.71 6.93
N LEU A 168 -6.48 -12.79 7.85
CA LEU A 168 -5.69 -11.56 7.99
C LEU A 168 -4.24 -11.83 8.43
N ASN A 169 -3.97 -12.83 9.28
CA ASN A 169 -2.61 -13.20 9.67
C ASN A 169 -1.77 -13.71 8.50
N GLU A 170 -2.37 -14.53 7.63
CA GLU A 170 -1.71 -15.08 6.45
C GLU A 170 -1.34 -13.97 5.49
N TRP A 171 -2.30 -13.08 5.20
CA TRP A 171 -2.06 -11.92 4.34
C TRP A 171 -1.11 -10.91 4.97
N ALA A 172 -1.15 -10.71 6.30
CA ALA A 172 -0.19 -9.87 7.02
C ALA A 172 1.24 -10.35 6.80
N THR A 173 1.47 -11.66 6.94
CA THR A 173 2.78 -12.27 6.73
C THR A 173 3.24 -12.12 5.27
N ILE A 174 2.33 -12.22 4.31
CA ILE A 174 2.61 -11.92 2.90
C ILE A 174 3.05 -10.45 2.73
N TYR A 175 2.32 -9.49 3.28
CA TYR A 175 2.70 -8.06 3.18
C TYR A 175 4.08 -7.79 3.82
N GLU A 176 4.34 -8.34 5.00
CA GLU A 176 5.59 -8.16 5.72
C GLU A 176 6.78 -8.81 4.99
N ARG A 177 6.57 -9.95 4.31
CA ARG A 177 7.59 -10.60 3.47
C ARG A 177 8.16 -9.66 2.39
N PHE A 178 7.36 -8.72 1.89
CA PHE A 178 7.80 -7.73 0.89
C PHE A 178 8.22 -6.39 1.50
N GLY A 179 8.26 -6.24 2.83
CA GLY A 179 8.64 -4.98 3.48
C GLY A 179 7.51 -3.94 3.52
N VAL A 180 6.26 -4.39 3.61
CA VAL A 180 5.10 -3.54 3.89
C VAL A 180 4.59 -3.83 5.30
N PRO A 181 4.38 -2.83 6.18
CA PRO A 181 3.70 -3.04 7.45
C PRO A 181 2.32 -3.64 7.24
N ALA A 182 2.03 -4.78 7.89
CA ALA A 182 0.79 -5.53 7.72
C ALA A 182 -0.46 -4.66 7.85
N GLU A 183 -0.51 -3.80 8.86
CA GLU A 183 -1.67 -2.93 9.11
C GLU A 183 -1.93 -1.94 7.98
N ILE A 184 -0.91 -1.50 7.25
CA ILE A 184 -1.07 -0.57 6.13
C ILE A 184 -1.50 -1.33 4.88
N GLY A 185 -0.85 -2.45 4.56
CA GLY A 185 -1.22 -3.29 3.43
C GLY A 185 -2.66 -3.80 3.52
N LEU A 186 -3.06 -4.28 4.70
CA LEU A 186 -4.41 -4.76 4.93
C LEU A 186 -5.43 -3.62 5.04
N ALA A 187 -5.07 -2.47 5.61
CA ALA A 187 -5.99 -1.32 5.62
C ALA A 187 -6.25 -0.81 4.20
N GLN A 188 -5.27 -0.88 3.30
CA GLN A 188 -5.47 -0.63 1.88
C GLN A 188 -6.50 -1.60 1.28
N ALA A 189 -6.35 -2.91 1.53
CA ALA A 189 -7.28 -3.92 1.06
C ALA A 189 -8.70 -3.72 1.61
N ILE A 190 -8.82 -3.31 2.87
CA ILE A 190 -10.09 -2.89 3.45
C ILE A 190 -10.64 -1.70 2.66
N VAL A 191 -9.93 -0.57 2.56
CA VAL A 191 -10.41 0.65 1.88
C VAL A 191 -10.80 0.40 0.41
N GLU A 192 -10.09 -0.49 -0.28
CA GLU A 192 -10.31 -0.76 -1.69
C GLU A 192 -11.51 -1.69 -1.96
N SER A 193 -11.62 -2.79 -1.22
CA SER A 193 -12.57 -3.86 -1.54
C SER A 193 -13.44 -4.32 -0.38
N GLY A 194 -13.12 -3.90 0.84
CA GLY A 194 -13.72 -4.49 2.03
C GLY A 194 -13.32 -5.91 2.28
N LEU A 195 -12.12 -6.31 1.88
CA LEU A 195 -11.70 -7.70 1.86
C LEU A 195 -12.51 -8.56 0.86
N ASN A 196 -13.29 -7.98 -0.06
CA ASN A 196 -14.05 -8.76 -1.03
C ASN A 196 -13.20 -9.12 -2.25
N GLY A 197 -12.78 -10.39 -2.34
CA GLY A 197 -12.06 -10.92 -3.49
C GLY A 197 -12.79 -10.78 -4.84
N ARG A 198 -14.11 -10.58 -4.86
CA ARG A 198 -14.92 -10.41 -6.07
C ARG A 198 -15.36 -8.96 -6.31
N ALA A 199 -14.87 -7.99 -5.53
CA ALA A 199 -15.22 -6.58 -5.71
C ALA A 199 -14.90 -6.10 -7.13
N ARG A 200 -15.82 -5.31 -7.69
CA ARG A 200 -15.66 -4.64 -8.98
C ARG A 200 -16.07 -3.18 -8.90
N SER A 201 -15.16 -2.27 -9.24
CA SER A 201 -15.49 -0.85 -9.33
C SER A 201 -16.18 -0.51 -10.66
N ARG A 202 -16.76 0.70 -10.75
CA ARG A 202 -17.27 1.26 -12.02
C ARG A 202 -16.18 1.37 -13.09
N ALA A 203 -14.93 1.57 -12.69
CA ALA A 203 -13.76 1.62 -13.57
C ALA A 203 -13.21 0.22 -13.92
N GLN A 204 -13.92 -0.86 -13.57
CA GLN A 204 -13.50 -2.25 -13.76
C GLN A 204 -12.20 -2.59 -13.02
N ALA A 205 -12.00 -1.98 -11.85
CA ALA A 205 -10.99 -2.40 -10.90
C ALA A 205 -11.44 -3.70 -10.19
N LEU A 206 -10.53 -4.64 -9.93
CA LEU A 206 -10.85 -6.02 -9.59
C LEU A 206 -10.23 -6.46 -8.26
N GLY A 207 -11.03 -7.16 -7.45
CA GLY A 207 -10.59 -7.95 -6.29
C GLY A 207 -10.03 -7.13 -5.12
N LEU A 208 -9.21 -7.80 -4.31
CA LEU A 208 -8.76 -7.33 -2.98
C LEU A 208 -8.18 -5.91 -2.99
N CYS A 209 -7.28 -5.63 -3.94
CA CYS A 209 -6.58 -4.36 -4.07
C CYS A 209 -7.10 -3.50 -5.20
N GLN A 210 -8.21 -3.87 -5.84
CA GLN A 210 -8.82 -3.08 -6.93
C GLN A 210 -7.82 -2.74 -8.07
N TRP A 211 -7.15 -3.76 -8.61
CA TRP A 211 -6.35 -3.58 -9.83
C TRP A 211 -7.26 -3.29 -11.04
N LEU A 212 -6.96 -2.26 -11.82
CA LEU A 212 -7.61 -2.09 -13.13
C LEU A 212 -7.41 -3.34 -13.98
N ARG A 213 -8.47 -3.86 -14.61
CA ARG A 213 -8.41 -5.08 -15.43
C ARG A 213 -7.26 -5.09 -16.43
N ARG A 214 -7.00 -3.97 -17.11
CA ARG A 214 -5.90 -3.84 -18.07
C ARG A 214 -4.53 -4.01 -17.40
N ASN A 215 -4.36 -3.49 -16.19
CA ASN A 215 -3.11 -3.56 -15.44
C ASN A 215 -2.89 -4.98 -14.92
N TRP A 216 -3.93 -5.62 -14.37
CA TRP A 216 -3.85 -7.03 -13.97
C TRP A 216 -3.50 -7.94 -15.15
N ASN A 217 -4.18 -7.78 -16.29
CA ASN A 217 -3.86 -8.55 -17.50
C ASN A 217 -2.44 -8.26 -18.04
N HIS A 218 -1.83 -7.14 -17.66
CA HIS A 218 -0.44 -6.89 -18.01
C HIS A 218 0.50 -7.62 -17.06
N LEU A 219 0.24 -7.58 -15.74
CA LEU A 219 0.96 -8.37 -14.74
C LEU A 219 0.89 -9.87 -15.06
N ASP A 220 -0.29 -10.40 -15.36
CA ASP A 220 -0.51 -11.82 -15.70
C ASP A 220 0.25 -12.27 -16.95
N ARG A 221 0.53 -11.36 -17.90
CA ARG A 221 1.39 -11.66 -19.06
C ARG A 221 2.88 -11.58 -18.76
N LEU A 222 3.26 -10.88 -17.69
CA LEU A 222 4.65 -10.74 -17.26
C LEU A 222 5.05 -11.86 -16.29
N ASP A 223 4.08 -12.41 -15.56
CA ASP A 223 4.30 -13.52 -14.65
C ASP A 223 4.53 -14.82 -15.42
N PRO A 224 5.50 -15.66 -15.01
CA PRO A 224 5.68 -16.97 -15.62
C PRO A 224 4.52 -17.94 -15.31
N ASN A 225 3.69 -17.62 -14.31
CA ASN A 225 2.58 -18.47 -13.91
C ASN A 225 1.22 -17.75 -14.06
N VAL A 226 0.14 -18.53 -14.00
CA VAL A 226 -1.23 -17.98 -14.07
C VAL A 226 -1.59 -17.31 -12.75
N ILE A 227 -1.98 -16.04 -12.80
CA ILE A 227 -2.42 -15.29 -11.61
C ILE A 227 -3.88 -14.85 -11.69
N GLU A 228 -4.66 -15.31 -10.71
CA GLU A 228 -6.11 -15.12 -10.73
C GLU A 228 -6.54 -13.81 -10.04
N ALA A 229 -7.14 -12.92 -10.82
CA ALA A 229 -7.54 -11.57 -10.39
C ALA A 229 -8.57 -11.51 -9.25
N PHE A 230 -9.26 -12.59 -8.91
CA PHE A 230 -10.25 -12.59 -7.82
C PHE A 230 -9.80 -13.41 -6.60
N ASN A 231 -8.60 -14.00 -6.62
CA ASN A 231 -8.04 -14.65 -5.45
C ASN A 231 -7.27 -13.63 -4.60
N GLN A 232 -7.76 -13.41 -3.38
CA GLN A 232 -7.22 -12.40 -2.47
C GLN A 232 -5.78 -12.68 -2.09
N THR A 233 -5.46 -13.94 -1.76
CA THR A 233 -4.09 -14.38 -1.42
C THR A 233 -3.11 -14.16 -2.56
N THR A 234 -3.52 -14.43 -3.82
CA THR A 234 -2.71 -14.07 -5.00
C THR A 234 -2.47 -12.56 -5.05
N GLN A 235 -3.53 -11.76 -4.93
CA GLN A 235 -3.40 -10.30 -5.01
C GLN A 235 -2.51 -9.73 -3.91
N ALA A 236 -2.61 -10.23 -2.67
CA ALA A 236 -1.84 -9.74 -1.53
C ALA A 236 -0.33 -9.62 -1.85
N GLY A 237 0.26 -10.64 -2.48
CA GLY A 237 1.67 -10.63 -2.89
C GLY A 237 1.99 -9.52 -3.89
N TYR A 238 1.23 -9.40 -4.98
CA TYR A 238 1.47 -8.36 -6.00
C TYR A 238 1.20 -6.94 -5.48
N CYS A 239 0.23 -6.77 -4.58
CA CYS A 239 -0.05 -5.47 -3.97
C CYS A 239 1.06 -5.07 -3.01
N ALA A 240 1.55 -6.01 -2.21
CA ALA A 240 2.69 -5.79 -1.32
C ALA A 240 3.94 -5.40 -2.13
N ALA A 241 4.31 -6.18 -3.14
CA ALA A 241 5.44 -5.89 -4.01
C ALA A 241 5.31 -4.53 -4.72
N HIS A 242 4.15 -4.22 -5.28
CA HIS A 242 3.89 -2.92 -5.92
C HIS A 242 4.03 -1.77 -4.92
N LEU A 243 3.42 -1.89 -3.73
CA LEU A 243 3.49 -0.86 -2.70
C LEU A 243 4.93 -0.67 -2.19
N THR A 244 5.71 -1.74 -2.03
CA THR A 244 7.14 -1.66 -1.69
C THR A 244 7.92 -0.87 -2.72
N ILE A 245 7.74 -1.14 -4.01
CA ILE A 245 8.41 -0.41 -5.09
C ILE A 245 8.07 1.09 -5.04
N LEU A 246 6.79 1.42 -4.89
CA LEU A 246 6.34 2.82 -4.80
C LEU A 246 6.84 3.49 -3.51
N ALA A 247 6.82 2.81 -2.37
CA ALA A 247 7.29 3.34 -1.11
C ALA A 247 8.81 3.56 -1.11
N THR A 248 9.57 2.74 -1.83
CA THR A 248 10.99 2.98 -2.11
C THR A 248 11.19 4.18 -3.03
N MET A 249 10.37 4.33 -4.08
CA MET A 249 10.43 5.50 -4.97
C MET A 249 10.21 6.82 -4.24
N TYR A 250 9.23 6.85 -3.33
CA TYR A 250 8.86 8.05 -2.61
C TYR A 250 9.56 8.23 -1.26
N GLY A 251 10.18 7.18 -0.72
CA GLY A 251 10.66 7.14 0.68
C GLY A 251 9.52 7.17 1.71
N SER A 252 8.28 6.91 1.31
CA SER A 252 7.07 7.06 2.13
C SER A 252 5.91 6.22 1.57
N PHE A 253 5.12 5.60 2.45
CA PHE A 253 3.88 4.90 2.07
C PHE A 253 2.75 5.87 1.70
N ILE A 254 2.78 7.13 2.16
CA ILE A 254 1.69 8.11 1.93
C ILE A 254 1.46 8.37 0.42
N PRO A 255 2.44 8.91 -0.34
CA PRO A 255 2.29 9.08 -1.78
C PRO A 255 2.26 7.75 -2.54
N ALA A 256 2.84 6.68 -2.00
CA ALA A 256 2.83 5.35 -2.63
C ALA A 256 1.42 4.76 -2.68
N LEU A 257 0.68 4.80 -1.57
CA LEU A 257 -0.73 4.43 -1.50
C LEU A 257 -1.57 5.27 -2.46
N SER A 258 -1.33 6.58 -2.46
CA SER A 258 -2.07 7.48 -3.34
C SER A 258 -1.74 7.28 -4.81
N GLU A 259 -0.52 6.86 -5.16
CA GLU A 259 -0.16 6.53 -6.55
C GLU A 259 -0.86 5.24 -6.98
N HIS A 260 -0.87 4.23 -6.11
CA HIS A 260 -1.63 3.00 -6.36
C HIS A 260 -3.10 3.31 -6.69
N HIS A 261 -3.70 4.28 -5.99
CA HIS A 261 -5.09 4.69 -6.19
C HIS A 261 -5.31 5.64 -7.38
N ALA A 262 -4.51 6.70 -7.51
CA ALA A 262 -4.76 7.83 -8.40
C ALA A 262 -3.85 7.86 -9.64
N GLY A 263 -2.86 6.98 -9.70
CA GLY A 263 -1.85 6.90 -10.76
C GLY A 263 -0.72 7.93 -10.62
N GLY A 264 0.46 7.54 -11.09
CA GLY A 264 1.70 8.27 -10.80
C GLY A 264 1.84 9.64 -11.45
N VAL A 265 1.12 9.93 -12.55
CA VAL A 265 1.09 11.29 -13.12
C VAL A 265 0.35 12.26 -12.19
N ASN A 266 -0.76 11.83 -11.59
CA ASN A 266 -1.52 12.69 -10.69
C ASN A 266 -0.73 12.94 -9.39
N VAL A 267 -0.19 11.88 -8.78
CA VAL A 267 0.63 12.02 -7.57
C VAL A 267 1.92 12.77 -7.83
N GLY A 268 2.57 12.57 -8.97
CA GLY A 268 3.76 13.34 -9.36
C GLY A 268 3.47 14.84 -9.42
N ARG A 269 2.34 15.26 -10.00
CA ARG A 269 1.93 16.68 -10.03
C ARG A 269 1.66 17.23 -8.63
N THR A 270 1.01 16.43 -7.80
CA THR A 270 0.77 16.75 -6.39
C THR A 270 2.09 17.01 -5.66
N VAL A 271 3.06 16.10 -5.76
CA VAL A 271 4.39 16.26 -5.15
C VAL A 271 5.11 17.51 -5.69
N ILE A 272 5.13 17.73 -7.01
CA ILE A 272 5.77 18.91 -7.62
C ILE A 272 5.12 20.22 -7.14
N ASN A 273 3.79 20.28 -7.07
CA ASN A 273 3.09 21.47 -6.56
C ASN A 273 3.43 21.72 -5.08
N GLY A 274 3.47 20.70 -4.24
CA GLY A 274 3.84 20.89 -2.84
C GLY A 274 5.30 21.25 -2.62
N MET A 275 6.20 20.81 -3.49
CA MET A 275 7.58 21.30 -3.53
C MET A 275 7.61 22.80 -3.84
N ARG A 276 6.84 23.27 -4.83
CA ARG A 276 6.69 24.71 -5.12
C ARG A 276 6.08 25.50 -3.95
N LEU A 277 5.29 24.85 -3.11
CA LEU A 277 4.73 25.43 -1.87
C LEU A 277 5.71 25.37 -0.67
N GLY A 278 6.94 24.88 -0.86
CA GLY A 278 7.97 24.84 0.18
C GLY A 278 7.97 23.57 1.04
N GLY A 279 7.34 22.47 0.60
CA GLY A 279 7.43 21.19 1.30
C GLY A 279 8.87 20.66 1.37
N ILE A 280 9.33 20.36 2.58
CA ILE A 280 10.74 20.04 2.87
C ILE A 280 11.11 18.61 2.44
N ASP A 281 10.19 17.66 2.62
CA ASP A 281 10.36 16.26 2.22
C ASP A 281 9.17 15.76 1.38
N THR A 282 9.27 14.55 0.84
CA THR A 282 8.22 13.98 -0.02
C THR A 282 6.85 13.88 0.67
N ARG A 283 6.81 13.67 2.01
CA ARG A 283 5.56 13.56 2.77
C ARG A 283 4.86 14.92 2.79
N GLU A 284 5.60 15.95 3.16
CA GLU A 284 5.08 17.31 3.24
C GLU A 284 4.76 17.87 1.85
N GLN A 285 5.60 17.59 0.85
CA GLN A 285 5.34 17.93 -0.55
C GLN A 285 4.04 17.28 -1.04
N TYR A 286 3.85 15.98 -0.80
CA TYR A 286 2.61 15.33 -1.20
C TYR A 286 1.40 15.94 -0.48
N LEU A 287 1.43 16.06 0.85
CA LEU A 287 0.28 16.53 1.63
C LEU A 287 -0.08 17.99 1.30
N ARG A 288 0.89 18.91 1.23
CA ARG A 288 0.63 20.31 0.82
C ARG A 288 0.09 20.39 -0.60
N GLY A 289 0.68 19.64 -1.53
CA GLY A 289 0.22 19.61 -2.90
C GLY A 289 -1.18 19.02 -3.05
N ALA A 290 -1.54 18.05 -2.21
CA ALA A 290 -2.85 17.40 -2.23
C ALA A 290 -3.93 18.38 -1.76
N GLU A 291 -3.62 19.15 -0.73
CA GLU A 291 -4.46 20.25 -0.22
C GLU A 291 -4.66 21.33 -1.27
N PHE A 292 -3.57 21.81 -1.86
CA PHE A 292 -3.63 22.76 -2.95
C PHE A 292 -4.49 22.27 -4.12
N ALA A 293 -4.37 20.99 -4.50
CA ALA A 293 -5.21 20.39 -5.53
C ALA A 293 -6.70 20.35 -5.13
N ARG A 294 -7.03 20.07 -3.86
CA ARG A 294 -8.41 20.13 -3.34
C ARG A 294 -8.94 21.55 -3.44
N ASP A 295 -8.19 22.54 -2.95
CA ASP A 295 -8.69 23.91 -2.83
C ASP A 295 -8.88 24.57 -4.20
N LEU A 296 -7.96 24.35 -5.13
CA LEU A 296 -8.12 24.83 -6.51
C LEU A 296 -9.34 24.23 -7.21
N ARG A 297 -9.73 22.99 -6.86
CA ARG A 297 -10.96 22.39 -7.40
C ARG A 297 -12.20 23.06 -6.84
N ALA A 298 -12.19 23.48 -5.58
CA ALA A 298 -13.28 24.24 -4.97
C ALA A 298 -13.45 25.61 -5.62
N ILE A 299 -12.35 26.25 -6.04
CA ILE A 299 -12.38 27.50 -6.81
C ILE A 299 -12.87 27.28 -8.25
N SER A 300 -12.16 26.46 -9.03
CA SER A 300 -12.51 26.21 -10.43
C SER A 300 -11.85 24.96 -11.00
N ILE A 301 -12.66 23.93 -11.23
CA ILE A 301 -12.19 22.69 -11.86
C ILE A 301 -11.64 22.95 -13.27
N GLN A 302 -12.30 23.81 -14.06
CA GLN A 302 -11.94 24.03 -15.46
C GLN A 302 -10.63 24.82 -15.58
N ARG A 303 -10.50 25.92 -14.83
CA ARG A 303 -9.32 26.81 -14.90
C ARG A 303 -8.05 26.09 -14.47
N TYR A 304 -8.11 25.38 -13.34
CA TYR A 304 -6.94 24.77 -12.73
C TYR A 304 -6.75 23.30 -13.08
N ARG A 305 -7.53 22.76 -14.03
CA ARG A 305 -7.47 21.35 -14.44
C ARG A 305 -6.06 20.88 -14.77
N LEU A 306 -5.20 21.74 -15.32
CA LEU A 306 -3.82 21.37 -15.65
C LEU A 306 -2.96 21.09 -14.41
N LEU A 307 -3.29 21.62 -13.23
CA LEU A 307 -2.51 21.44 -12.00
C LEU A 307 -2.81 20.12 -11.29
N PHE A 308 -4.04 19.58 -11.38
CA PHE A 308 -4.44 18.35 -10.66
C PHE A 308 -5.10 17.27 -11.54
N ARG A 309 -5.57 17.61 -12.75
CA ARG A 309 -6.27 16.73 -13.70
C ARG A 309 -7.42 15.95 -13.08
N THR A 310 -7.22 14.65 -12.88
CA THR A 310 -8.23 13.73 -12.35
C THR A 310 -8.02 13.44 -10.87
N TYR A 311 -6.98 14.01 -10.24
CA TYR A 311 -6.85 13.99 -8.80
C TYR A 311 -8.06 14.70 -8.18
N GLY A 312 -8.85 13.94 -7.43
CA GLY A 312 -10.15 14.37 -6.91
C GLY A 312 -10.30 14.11 -5.41
N PRO A 313 -11.49 14.37 -4.84
CA PRO A 313 -11.72 14.29 -3.40
C PRO A 313 -11.35 12.94 -2.78
N ARG A 314 -11.68 11.83 -3.44
CA ARG A 314 -11.28 10.49 -2.95
C ARG A 314 -9.76 10.30 -2.95
N SER A 315 -9.06 10.80 -3.95
CA SER A 315 -7.60 10.72 -4.04
C SER A 315 -6.91 11.56 -2.96
N PHE A 316 -7.49 12.72 -2.63
CA PHE A 316 -7.02 13.57 -1.53
C PHE A 316 -7.05 12.83 -0.19
N LEU A 317 -8.16 12.15 0.11
CA LEU A 317 -8.38 11.47 1.39
C LEU A 317 -7.80 10.04 1.46
N TYR A 318 -7.25 9.52 0.36
CA TYR A 318 -6.96 8.09 0.25
C TYR A 318 -5.96 7.59 1.29
N ALA A 319 -4.83 8.27 1.43
CA ALA A 319 -3.83 7.88 2.42
C ALA A 319 -4.37 8.03 3.85
N GLU A 320 -5.15 9.06 4.15
CA GLU A 320 -5.80 9.23 5.46
C GLU A 320 -6.77 8.08 5.75
N MET A 321 -7.57 7.67 4.76
CA MET A 321 -8.48 6.51 4.88
C MET A 321 -7.73 5.23 5.20
N VAL A 322 -6.58 4.98 4.57
CA VAL A 322 -5.77 3.79 4.85
C VAL A 322 -5.15 3.88 6.24
N PHE A 323 -4.48 4.98 6.58
CA PHE A 323 -3.82 5.14 7.87
C PHE A 323 -4.81 5.10 9.04
N GLY A 324 -5.97 5.75 8.91
CA GLY A 324 -7.02 5.72 9.93
C GLY A 324 -7.61 4.33 10.16
N ASN A 325 -7.42 3.40 9.22
CA ASN A 325 -7.95 2.05 9.30
C ASN A 325 -6.94 0.97 9.68
N ALA A 326 -5.68 1.34 9.91
CA ALA A 326 -4.69 0.45 10.51
C ALA A 326 -5.18 -0.14 11.84
N VAL A 327 -5.86 0.66 12.68
CA VAL A 327 -6.45 0.20 13.95
C VAL A 327 -7.54 -0.85 13.76
N ASN A 328 -8.31 -0.77 12.67
CA ASN A 328 -9.37 -1.73 12.39
C ASN A 328 -8.80 -3.07 11.92
N VAL A 329 -7.66 -3.07 11.21
CA VAL A 329 -6.93 -4.31 10.92
C VAL A 329 -6.51 -4.99 12.22
N GLN A 330 -5.85 -4.25 13.12
CA GLN A 330 -5.38 -4.79 14.40
C GLN A 330 -6.54 -5.37 15.22
N ARG A 331 -7.65 -4.65 15.30
CA ARG A 331 -8.87 -5.11 15.98
C ARG A 331 -9.42 -6.39 15.36
N LEU A 332 -9.62 -6.41 14.04
CA LEU A 332 -10.17 -7.58 13.34
C LEU A 332 -9.28 -8.81 13.51
N THR A 333 -7.97 -8.65 13.40
CA THR A 333 -7.01 -9.73 13.61
C THR A 333 -7.06 -10.28 15.04
N ALA A 334 -7.22 -9.41 16.05
CA ALA A 334 -7.28 -9.82 17.46
C ALA A 334 -8.62 -10.47 17.84
N GLU A 335 -9.73 -9.99 17.28
CA GLU A 335 -11.09 -10.43 17.64
C GLU A 335 -11.58 -11.62 16.81
N THR A 336 -10.98 -11.88 15.65
CA THR A 336 -11.39 -12.96 14.74
C THR A 336 -10.44 -14.15 14.85
N PRO A 337 -10.92 -15.39 15.09
CA PRO A 337 -10.08 -16.57 14.98
C PRO A 337 -9.39 -16.64 13.63
N GLN A 338 -8.06 -16.75 13.65
CA GLN A 338 -7.23 -16.76 12.45
C GLN A 338 -7.10 -18.18 11.92
N GLU A 339 -7.12 -18.32 10.60
CA GLU A 339 -7.12 -19.58 9.87
C GLU A 339 -5.91 -19.63 8.92
N PRO A 340 -5.23 -20.78 8.81
CA PRO A 340 -4.13 -20.94 7.88
C PRO A 340 -4.64 -20.95 6.43
N VAL A 341 -3.82 -20.45 5.50
CA VAL A 341 -4.07 -20.53 4.07
C VAL A 341 -2.84 -21.14 3.43
N PHE A 342 -2.98 -22.30 2.81
CA PHE A 342 -1.95 -22.94 2.00
C PHE A 342 -2.22 -22.71 0.52
N ALA A 343 -1.17 -22.55 -0.27
CA ALA A 343 -1.21 -22.40 -1.72
C ALA A 343 -0.47 -23.55 -2.40
N MET A 344 -1.15 -24.21 -3.34
CA MET A 344 -0.58 -25.28 -4.15
C MET A 344 -0.58 -24.87 -5.61
N ARG A 345 0.60 -24.88 -6.25
CA ARG A 345 0.73 -24.63 -7.69
C ARG A 345 0.25 -25.85 -8.46
N THR A 346 -0.93 -25.76 -9.07
CA THR A 346 -1.54 -26.91 -9.73
C THR A 346 -0.85 -27.25 -11.05
N PRO A 347 -0.30 -28.47 -11.25
CA PRO A 347 0.39 -28.83 -12.50
C PRO A 347 -0.59 -29.11 -13.65
N ARG A 348 -1.87 -29.30 -13.32
CA ARG A 348 -2.97 -29.53 -14.27
C ARG A 348 -4.21 -28.79 -13.78
N ALA A 349 -5.23 -28.69 -14.63
CA ALA A 349 -6.50 -28.15 -14.19
C ALA A 349 -7.15 -29.08 -13.13
N VAL A 350 -7.59 -28.50 -12.01
CA VAL A 350 -8.21 -29.23 -10.88
C VAL A 350 -9.66 -28.80 -10.73
N SER A 351 -10.60 -29.74 -10.77
CA SER A 351 -12.02 -29.42 -10.70
C SER A 351 -12.50 -29.16 -9.26
N LEU A 352 -13.53 -28.34 -9.09
CA LEU A 352 -14.16 -28.14 -7.78
C LEU A 352 -14.65 -29.46 -7.16
N ALA A 353 -15.15 -30.40 -7.97
CA ALA A 353 -15.60 -31.70 -7.48
C ALA A 353 -14.44 -32.52 -6.89
N GLU A 354 -13.29 -32.50 -7.56
CA GLU A 354 -12.08 -33.18 -7.11
C GLU A 354 -11.56 -32.60 -5.80
N VAL A 355 -11.50 -31.27 -5.67
CA VAL A 355 -11.10 -30.61 -4.42
C VAL A 355 -12.00 -31.05 -3.26
N ARG A 356 -13.33 -31.03 -3.46
CA ARG A 356 -14.29 -31.44 -2.43
C ARG A 356 -14.15 -32.91 -2.05
N GLN A 357 -13.97 -33.79 -3.04
CA GLN A 357 -13.81 -35.23 -2.78
C GLN A 357 -12.56 -35.52 -1.94
N LYS A 358 -11.46 -34.84 -2.25
CA LYS A 358 -10.18 -35.04 -1.56
C LYS A 358 -10.13 -34.42 -0.17
N THR A 359 -10.75 -33.27 0.02
CA THR A 359 -10.63 -32.48 1.26
C THR A 359 -11.83 -32.61 2.20
N GLY A 360 -12.97 -33.09 1.71
CA GLY A 360 -14.24 -33.09 2.44
C GLY A 360 -14.88 -31.70 2.60
N LEU A 361 -14.25 -30.63 2.08
CA LEU A 361 -14.75 -29.26 2.22
C LEU A 361 -16.06 -29.04 1.44
N SER A 362 -16.88 -28.12 1.96
CA SER A 362 -18.08 -27.68 1.26
C SER A 362 -17.72 -26.84 0.02
N THR A 363 -18.64 -26.73 -0.94
CA THR A 363 -18.46 -25.82 -2.09
C THR A 363 -18.23 -24.37 -1.66
N ASP A 364 -18.94 -23.92 -0.61
CA ASP A 364 -18.80 -22.53 -0.16
C ASP A 364 -17.44 -22.30 0.48
N GLU A 365 -16.93 -23.29 1.21
CA GLU A 365 -15.62 -23.25 1.86
C GLU A 365 -14.49 -23.21 0.83
N VAL A 366 -14.50 -24.12 -0.16
CA VAL A 366 -13.51 -24.08 -1.25
C VAL A 366 -13.55 -22.73 -2.00
N LYS A 367 -14.74 -22.17 -2.23
CA LYS A 367 -14.90 -20.86 -2.88
C LYS A 367 -14.53 -19.67 -1.97
N ARG A 368 -14.55 -19.83 -0.65
CA ARG A 368 -14.08 -18.81 0.29
C ARG A 368 -12.58 -18.65 0.19
N TYR A 369 -11.82 -19.75 0.14
CA TYR A 369 -10.39 -19.73 -0.12
C TYR A 369 -10.05 -19.36 -1.58
N ASN A 370 -10.92 -19.70 -2.54
CA ASN A 370 -10.69 -19.46 -3.97
C ASN A 370 -11.83 -18.67 -4.63
N PRO A 371 -11.97 -17.35 -4.37
CA PRO A 371 -13.08 -16.60 -4.94
C PRO A 371 -13.06 -16.53 -6.48
N ALA A 372 -11.91 -16.71 -7.14
CA ALA A 372 -11.83 -16.82 -8.59
C ALA A 372 -12.41 -18.13 -9.14
N LEU A 373 -12.50 -19.18 -8.32
CA LEU A 373 -12.94 -20.50 -8.74
C LEU A 373 -14.43 -20.50 -9.12
N VAL A 374 -14.69 -20.71 -10.41
CA VAL A 374 -16.03 -20.96 -10.94
C VAL A 374 -16.31 -22.46 -11.07
N ARG A 375 -15.47 -23.19 -11.81
CA ARG A 375 -15.61 -24.64 -12.07
C ARG A 375 -14.34 -25.44 -11.81
N ARG A 376 -13.18 -24.89 -12.17
CA ARG A 376 -11.87 -25.51 -12.04
C ARG A 376 -10.79 -24.46 -11.81
N VAL A 377 -9.74 -24.81 -11.09
CA VAL A 377 -8.48 -24.06 -11.03
C VAL A 377 -7.70 -24.39 -12.32
N PRO A 378 -7.22 -23.40 -13.10
CA PRO A 378 -6.40 -23.66 -14.28
C PRO A 378 -5.05 -24.27 -13.93
N ALA A 379 -4.45 -25.02 -14.86
CA ALA A 379 -3.06 -25.45 -14.72
C ALA A 379 -2.12 -24.22 -14.59
N GLY A 380 -1.13 -24.30 -13.72
CA GLY A 380 -0.21 -23.22 -13.39
C GLY A 380 -0.76 -22.17 -12.43
N ALA A 381 -2.06 -22.21 -12.08
CA ALA A 381 -2.64 -21.35 -11.06
C ALA A 381 -2.53 -21.99 -9.66
N ASN A 382 -2.68 -21.16 -8.64
CA ASN A 382 -2.65 -21.59 -7.25
C ASN A 382 -4.05 -22.00 -6.78
N LEU A 383 -4.16 -23.19 -6.18
CA LEU A 383 -5.29 -23.59 -5.36
C LEU A 383 -5.00 -23.22 -3.91
N TYR A 384 -5.96 -22.59 -3.23
CA TYR A 384 -5.85 -22.20 -1.82
C TYR A 384 -6.73 -23.07 -0.92
N LEU A 385 -6.22 -23.58 0.20
CA LEU A 385 -6.95 -24.45 1.13
C LEU A 385 -6.51 -24.23 2.60
N PRO A 386 -7.31 -24.67 3.60
CA PRO A 386 -6.91 -24.63 5.02
C PRO A 386 -5.75 -25.56 5.38
N SER A 387 -5.36 -26.48 4.51
CA SER A 387 -4.26 -27.42 4.72
C SER A 387 -3.55 -27.71 3.40
N TYR A 388 -2.25 -27.98 3.46
CA TYR A 388 -1.51 -28.47 2.30
C TYR A 388 -1.97 -29.88 1.89
N VAL A 389 -2.11 -30.10 0.58
CA VAL A 389 -2.49 -31.39 -0.01
C VAL A 389 -1.55 -31.66 -1.19
N GLU A 390 -0.62 -32.58 -1.01
CA GLU A 390 0.47 -32.86 -1.96
C GLU A 390 -0.03 -33.18 -3.37
N GLU A 391 -1.15 -33.89 -3.50
CA GLU A 391 -1.67 -34.28 -4.81
C GLU A 391 -2.17 -33.10 -5.67
N PHE A 392 -2.37 -31.92 -5.08
CA PHE A 392 -2.74 -30.71 -5.83
C PHE A 392 -1.53 -29.92 -6.32
N GLY A 393 -0.31 -30.25 -5.93
CA GLY A 393 0.93 -29.70 -6.49
C GLY A 393 1.92 -29.19 -5.44
N THR A 394 2.94 -28.51 -5.94
CA THR A 394 4.01 -27.96 -5.11
C THR A 394 3.47 -26.92 -4.13
N ASP A 395 3.91 -26.97 -2.88
CA ASP A 395 3.64 -25.92 -1.89
C ASP A 395 4.36 -24.63 -2.29
N VAL A 396 3.58 -23.57 -2.50
CA VAL A 396 4.07 -22.22 -2.82
C VAL A 396 3.67 -21.21 -1.74
N SER A 397 3.31 -21.69 -0.54
CA SER A 397 2.97 -20.90 0.65
C SER A 397 4.23 -20.29 1.28
N PHE A 398 4.94 -19.44 0.54
CA PHE A 398 6.24 -18.92 0.94
C PHE A 398 6.23 -18.15 2.28
N TRP A 399 5.06 -17.68 2.73
CA TRP A 399 4.87 -17.00 4.01
C TRP A 399 4.85 -17.96 5.21
N HIS A 400 4.77 -19.27 5.00
CA HIS A 400 4.88 -20.29 6.07
C HIS A 400 6.32 -20.68 6.41
N ARG A 401 7.29 -20.23 5.61
CA ARG A 401 8.72 -20.48 5.80
C ARG A 401 9.48 -19.16 5.91
N ASN A 402 10.74 -19.19 6.33
CA ASN A 402 11.61 -18.01 6.30
C ASN A 402 11.87 -17.56 4.86
N ALA A 403 12.18 -16.27 4.64
CA ALA A 403 12.59 -15.82 3.31
C ALA A 403 13.85 -16.56 2.86
N GLU A 404 13.91 -16.85 1.56
CA GLU A 404 15.14 -17.29 0.93
C GLU A 404 16.23 -16.21 1.15
N PRO A 405 17.45 -16.57 1.61
CA PRO A 405 18.48 -15.59 1.97
C PRO A 405 18.83 -14.63 0.84
N GLU A 406 18.86 -15.14 -0.40
CA GLU A 406 19.16 -14.37 -1.61
C GLU A 406 18.05 -13.35 -1.90
N PHE A 407 16.79 -13.74 -1.73
CA PHE A 407 15.66 -12.82 -1.85
C PHE A 407 15.71 -11.72 -0.78
N ALA A 408 15.93 -12.10 0.49
CA ALA A 408 16.02 -11.14 1.59
C ALA A 408 17.14 -10.12 1.37
N ALA A 409 18.31 -10.55 0.89
CA ALA A 409 19.43 -9.66 0.58
C ALA A 409 19.09 -8.64 -0.52
N VAL A 410 18.52 -9.11 -1.64
CA VAL A 410 18.13 -8.20 -2.73
C VAL A 410 17.03 -7.24 -2.29
N LEU A 411 16.07 -7.70 -1.48
CA LEU A 411 15.02 -6.85 -0.93
C LEU A 411 15.58 -5.79 0.03
N SER A 412 16.50 -6.15 0.93
CA SER A 412 17.15 -5.21 1.85
C SER A 412 17.86 -4.09 1.11
N GLU A 413 18.67 -4.43 0.10
CA GLU A 413 19.32 -3.42 -0.74
C GLU A 413 18.31 -2.54 -1.49
N PHE A 414 17.25 -3.15 -2.02
CA PHE A 414 16.24 -2.44 -2.79
C PHE A 414 15.47 -1.42 -1.93
N VAL A 415 14.99 -1.80 -0.74
CA VAL A 415 14.18 -0.90 0.10
C VAL A 415 14.98 0.29 0.64
N GLN A 416 16.30 0.14 0.73
CA GLN A 416 17.23 1.18 1.18
C GLN A 416 17.61 2.17 0.08
N LEU A 417 17.19 1.97 -1.18
CA LEU A 417 17.42 2.92 -2.26
C LEU A 417 16.80 4.29 -1.92
N GLN A 418 17.63 5.33 -1.95
CA GLN A 418 17.23 6.72 -1.75
C GLN A 418 17.64 7.63 -2.92
N PRO A 419 17.25 7.31 -4.17
CA PRO A 419 17.65 8.07 -5.36
C PRO A 419 16.85 9.38 -5.53
N GLY A 420 15.74 9.55 -4.80
CA GLY A 420 14.76 10.62 -5.00
C GLY A 420 13.80 10.35 -6.18
N VAL A 421 12.57 10.85 -6.07
CA VAL A 421 11.47 10.57 -7.03
C VAL A 421 11.84 10.95 -8.46
N GLU A 422 12.56 12.05 -8.67
CA GLU A 422 12.89 12.53 -10.02
C GLU A 422 13.80 11.55 -10.76
N ARG A 423 14.77 10.97 -10.05
CA ARG A 423 15.75 10.05 -10.62
C ARG A 423 15.08 8.78 -11.15
N TRP A 424 13.97 8.34 -10.55
CA TRP A 424 13.19 7.17 -11.03
C TRP A 424 12.64 7.34 -12.45
N HIS A 425 12.46 8.58 -12.92
CA HIS A 425 11.98 8.86 -14.26
C HIS A 425 13.11 9.03 -15.29
N THR A 426 14.37 8.91 -14.88
CA THR A 426 15.52 9.11 -15.77
C THR A 426 15.91 7.82 -16.50
N PRO A 427 16.32 7.88 -17.78
CA PRO A 427 16.80 6.70 -18.50
C PRO A 427 17.96 5.98 -17.81
N ALA A 428 18.83 6.73 -17.09
CA ALA A 428 19.95 6.17 -16.35
C ALA A 428 19.49 5.23 -15.21
N PHE A 429 18.42 5.58 -14.51
CA PHE A 429 17.92 4.76 -13.39
C PHE A 429 17.16 3.51 -13.85
N ARG A 430 16.71 3.46 -15.12
CA ARG A 430 16.11 2.26 -15.71
C ARG A 430 17.04 1.05 -15.61
N ALA A 431 18.34 1.25 -15.82
CA ALA A 431 19.34 0.18 -15.72
C ALA A 431 19.41 -0.39 -14.30
N THR A 432 19.38 0.47 -13.28
CA THR A 432 19.33 0.05 -11.87
C THR A 432 18.09 -0.80 -11.58
N LEU A 433 16.91 -0.36 -12.03
CA LEU A 433 15.67 -1.13 -11.82
C LEU A 433 15.67 -2.46 -12.58
N ALA A 434 16.17 -2.50 -13.82
CA ALA A 434 16.29 -3.72 -14.60
C ALA A 434 17.26 -4.72 -13.95
N GLU A 435 18.32 -4.21 -13.31
CA GLU A 435 19.26 -5.03 -12.56
C GLU A 435 18.61 -5.65 -11.31
N PHE A 436 17.86 -4.87 -10.53
CA PHE A 436 17.08 -5.44 -9.42
C PHE A 436 16.04 -6.46 -9.91
N GLN A 437 15.34 -6.17 -11.01
CA GLN A 437 14.39 -7.10 -11.62
C GLN A 437 15.07 -8.43 -11.98
N ARG A 438 16.27 -8.39 -12.56
CA ARG A 438 17.08 -9.59 -12.88
C ARG A 438 17.46 -10.34 -11.61
N ARG A 439 18.01 -9.65 -10.62
CA ARG A 439 18.45 -10.25 -9.34
C ARG A 439 17.30 -10.93 -8.59
N PHE A 440 16.13 -10.30 -8.52
CA PHE A 440 14.95 -10.93 -7.93
C PHE A 440 14.54 -12.21 -8.66
N ARG A 441 14.57 -12.21 -10.01
CA ARG A 441 14.28 -13.41 -10.81
C ARG A 441 15.29 -14.53 -10.55
N GLU A 442 16.57 -14.18 -10.39
CA GLU A 442 17.66 -15.14 -10.18
C GLU A 442 17.60 -15.86 -8.82
N THR A 443 16.85 -15.33 -7.86
CA THR A 443 16.59 -16.04 -6.60
C THR A 443 15.84 -17.36 -6.79
N GLY A 444 15.15 -17.54 -7.94
CA GLY A 444 14.36 -18.75 -8.21
C GLY A 444 13.18 -18.98 -7.26
N SER A 445 12.83 -18.00 -6.43
CA SER A 445 11.78 -18.09 -5.41
C SER A 445 10.42 -17.55 -5.92
N GLU A 446 9.34 -17.90 -5.22
CA GLU A 446 8.00 -17.34 -5.47
C GLU A 446 8.00 -15.83 -5.21
N GLU A 447 8.61 -15.39 -4.11
CA GLU A 447 8.70 -13.98 -3.76
C GLU A 447 9.55 -13.17 -4.76
N GLY A 448 10.66 -13.75 -5.19
CA GLY A 448 11.51 -13.18 -6.24
C GLY A 448 10.78 -13.05 -7.56
N THR A 449 9.95 -14.03 -7.92
CA THR A 449 9.08 -13.97 -9.10
C THR A 449 8.07 -12.83 -8.99
N VAL A 450 7.37 -12.71 -7.87
CA VAL A 450 6.40 -11.62 -7.62
C VAL A 450 7.08 -10.24 -7.71
N MET A 451 8.23 -10.05 -7.06
CA MET A 451 8.97 -8.78 -7.11
C MET A 451 9.48 -8.47 -8.53
N ALA A 452 10.03 -9.46 -9.23
CA ALA A 452 10.51 -9.29 -10.60
C ALA A 452 9.36 -8.95 -11.57
N THR A 453 8.19 -9.57 -11.42
CA THR A 453 6.98 -9.27 -12.21
C THR A 453 6.48 -7.85 -11.91
N ALA A 454 6.40 -7.46 -10.63
CA ALA A 454 5.98 -6.11 -10.23
C ALA A 454 6.95 -5.02 -10.72
N LEU A 455 8.27 -5.26 -10.64
CA LEU A 455 9.27 -4.35 -11.20
C LEU A 455 9.19 -4.25 -12.72
N ALA A 456 9.00 -5.37 -13.42
CA ALA A 456 8.81 -5.35 -14.87
C ALA A 456 7.62 -4.46 -15.28
N TYR A 457 6.51 -4.59 -14.55
CA TYR A 457 5.33 -3.76 -14.73
C TYR A 457 5.63 -2.27 -14.49
N ILE A 458 6.31 -1.92 -13.39
CA ILE A 458 6.65 -0.53 -13.06
C ILE A 458 7.65 0.07 -14.05
N ILE A 459 8.66 -0.68 -14.47
CA ILE A 459 9.60 -0.25 -15.53
C ILE A 459 8.83 0.04 -16.82
N GLY A 460 7.86 -0.81 -17.17
CA GLY A 460 6.94 -0.57 -18.29
C GLY A 460 6.17 0.74 -18.13
N ASP A 461 5.52 0.96 -16.99
CA ASP A 461 4.78 2.19 -16.70
C ASP A 461 5.66 3.44 -16.74
N LEU A 462 6.86 3.39 -16.15
CA LEU A 462 7.74 4.55 -16.05
C LEU A 462 8.36 4.93 -17.40
N PHE A 463 8.79 3.95 -18.21
CA PHE A 463 9.66 4.19 -19.36
C PHE A 463 9.02 3.92 -20.73
N GLN A 464 7.90 3.18 -20.78
CA GLN A 464 7.17 2.96 -22.03
C GLN A 464 5.94 3.86 -22.15
N SER A 465 5.52 4.47 -21.04
CA SER A 465 4.47 5.50 -21.04
C SER A 465 5.05 6.91 -21.21
N ARG A 466 4.17 7.90 -21.42
CA ARG A 466 4.54 9.32 -21.43
C ARG A 466 4.72 9.92 -20.02
N ARG A 467 4.66 9.13 -18.95
CA ARG A 467 4.66 9.62 -17.56
C ARG A 467 5.84 10.54 -17.25
N GLY A 468 7.08 10.09 -17.49
CA GLY A 468 8.29 10.88 -17.23
C GLY A 468 8.29 12.21 -17.98
N ALA A 469 7.99 12.16 -19.29
CA ALA A 469 7.90 13.36 -20.14
C ALA A 469 6.80 14.33 -19.68
N ILE A 470 5.63 13.82 -19.25
CA ILE A 470 4.53 14.65 -18.74
C ILE A 470 4.95 15.37 -17.45
N LEU A 471 5.64 14.68 -16.54
CA LEU A 471 6.09 15.29 -15.29
C LEU A 471 7.23 16.29 -15.52
N GLU A 472 8.11 16.02 -16.48
CA GLU A 472 9.16 16.96 -16.87
C GLU A 472 8.61 18.24 -17.50
N GLU A 473 7.65 18.11 -18.42
CA GLU A 473 6.90 19.25 -18.96
C GLU A 473 6.18 20.02 -17.84
N PHE A 474 5.60 19.30 -16.87
CA PHE A 474 4.92 19.91 -15.73
C PHE A 474 5.86 20.73 -14.83
N ARG A 475 7.12 20.30 -14.66
CA ARG A 475 8.15 21.04 -13.91
C ARG A 475 8.62 22.28 -14.66
N SER A 476 8.93 22.14 -15.95
CA SER A 476 9.66 23.14 -16.74
C SER A 476 8.76 24.14 -17.48
N SER A 477 7.47 23.86 -17.63
CA SER A 477 6.58 24.73 -18.39
C SER A 477 6.26 26.04 -17.66
N GLY A 478 6.68 27.16 -18.27
CA GLY A 478 6.36 28.50 -17.76
C GLY A 478 4.86 28.84 -17.77
N SER A 479 4.04 28.18 -18.61
CA SER A 479 2.58 28.37 -18.56
C SER A 479 1.96 27.67 -17.34
N ILE A 480 2.47 26.50 -16.97
CA ILE A 480 2.06 25.77 -15.77
C ILE A 480 2.50 26.53 -14.53
N GLU A 481 3.71 27.09 -14.53
CA GLU A 481 4.20 27.93 -13.43
C GLU A 481 3.32 29.16 -13.23
N ARG A 482 2.98 29.89 -14.30
CA ARG A 482 2.05 31.04 -14.19
C ARG A 482 0.68 30.63 -13.66
N LEU A 483 0.13 29.51 -14.13
CA LEU A 483 -1.16 29.00 -13.64
C LEU A 483 -1.08 28.60 -12.16
N PHE A 484 0.04 28.03 -11.72
CA PHE A 484 0.30 27.72 -10.32
C PHE A 484 0.33 29.00 -9.47
N GLN A 485 1.10 30.01 -9.87
CA GLN A 485 1.19 31.29 -9.13
C GLN A 485 -0.18 31.98 -9.04
N GLN A 486 -0.95 32.00 -10.13
CA GLN A 486 -2.32 32.50 -10.11
C GLN A 486 -3.19 31.75 -9.09
N GLY A 487 -3.10 30.43 -9.05
CA GLY A 487 -3.82 29.60 -8.09
C GLY A 487 -3.45 29.92 -6.63
N VAL A 488 -2.16 30.13 -6.35
CA VAL A 488 -1.68 30.55 -5.02
C VAL A 488 -2.23 31.92 -4.63
N GLU A 489 -2.21 32.89 -5.55
CA GLU A 489 -2.74 34.24 -5.30
C GLU A 489 -4.24 34.24 -5.04
N GLU A 490 -5.02 33.48 -5.82
CA GLU A 490 -6.46 33.36 -5.61
C GLU A 490 -6.79 32.69 -4.27
N LEU A 491 -6.06 31.65 -3.88
CA LEU A 491 -6.24 31.02 -2.56
C LEU A 491 -5.93 31.97 -1.40
N ARG A 492 -4.87 32.79 -1.53
CA ARG A 492 -4.57 33.84 -0.54
C ARG A 492 -5.69 34.87 -0.43
N LYS A 493 -6.33 35.24 -1.55
CA LYS A 493 -7.47 36.17 -1.55
C LYS A 493 -8.70 35.56 -0.88
N VAL A 494 -8.97 34.27 -1.13
CA VAL A 494 -10.05 33.55 -0.46
C VAL A 494 -9.81 33.52 1.05
N ALA A 495 -8.59 33.13 1.48
CA ALA A 495 -8.23 33.06 2.89
C ALA A 495 -8.22 34.42 3.62
N ALA A 496 -8.02 35.53 2.90
CA ALA A 496 -8.06 36.88 3.48
C ALA A 496 -9.48 37.49 3.49
N GLY A 497 -10.43 36.89 2.77
CA GLY A 497 -11.82 37.34 2.69
C GLY A 497 -12.80 36.51 3.52
N SER A 498 -12.39 35.34 3.98
CA SER A 498 -13.01 34.52 5.04
C SER A 498 -12.52 34.97 6.41
#